data_AF-A0A1J1JKZ9-F1
#
_entry.id   AF-A0A1J1JKZ9-F1
#
_cell.length_a   1.000
_cell.length_b   1.000
_cell.length_c   1.000
_cell.angle_alpha   90.00
_cell.angle_beta   90.00
_cell.angle_gamma   90.00
#
_symmetry.space_group_name_H-M   'P 1'
#
loop_
_entity.id
_entity.type
_entity.pdbx_description
1 polymer ?
#
loop_
_entity_poly.entity_id
_entity_poly.type
_entity_poly.pdbx_seq_one_letter_code
_entity_poly.pdbx_strand_id
1 'polypeptide(L)'
;MPHTIDPHNFMNNIVLLLSATIDIKGMPKAYPADPETRQEDYFHTLKYYINHHPKIQKILFVENSGWSLARVQEATLENPYNKDIEFISINSNTFPRSYGKGYGEISLIDQGFKQSELVQKANCVAKITGRIKLLNLTEILESVPASYDCLYDVKDQGWVIKKYLFQETTASPYVDTRFLVFKKEFYLKYFQPLLYNHQNGCFYMESKIYQGIQSAKPDQKLIERFPIEPEFYGIAGHFQGKDYNSPVEKFKFNIRFLGRKVAPWIHL
;
A
#
# COMPACT_ATOMS: atom_id res chain seq x y z
N MET A 1 -15.51 -4.24 29.70
CA MET A 1 -14.36 -3.32 29.63
C MET A 1 -13.70 -3.51 28.27
N PRO A 2 -13.48 -2.47 27.45
CA PRO A 2 -12.75 -2.66 26.22
C PRO A 2 -11.29 -2.92 26.59
N HIS A 3 -10.77 -4.10 26.22
CA HIS A 3 -9.35 -4.40 26.31
C HIS A 3 -8.62 -3.38 25.43
N THR A 4 -8.02 -2.37 26.06
CA THR A 4 -7.02 -1.52 25.43
C THR A 4 -5.85 -2.42 25.08
N ILE A 5 -5.73 -2.79 23.81
CA ILE A 5 -4.52 -3.42 23.29
C ILE A 5 -3.40 -2.41 23.54
N ASP A 6 -2.38 -2.83 24.28
CA ASP A 6 -1.16 -2.07 24.44
C ASP A 6 -0.64 -1.70 23.03
N PRO A 7 -0.50 -0.41 22.68
CA PRO A 7 0.02 0.02 21.38
C PRO A 7 1.36 -0.64 21.03
N HIS A 8 2.18 -0.96 22.04
CA HIS A 8 3.42 -1.74 21.85
C HIS A 8 3.16 -3.16 21.33
N ASN A 9 2.06 -3.80 21.73
CA ASN A 9 1.70 -5.15 21.30
C ASN A 9 1.07 -5.18 19.89
N PHE A 10 0.41 -4.09 19.47
CA PHE A 10 -0.12 -3.97 18.11
C PHE A 10 1.00 -3.88 17.06
N MET A 11 1.97 -3.00 17.28
CA MET A 11 3.09 -2.77 16.35
C MET A 11 4.06 -3.96 16.28
N ASN A 12 4.13 -4.79 17.31
CA ASN A 12 4.91 -6.04 17.27
C ASN A 12 4.24 -7.15 16.41
N ASN A 13 2.93 -7.05 16.16
CA ASN A 13 2.16 -8.04 15.40
C ASN A 13 1.85 -7.61 13.97
N ILE A 14 2.31 -6.43 13.54
CA ILE A 14 2.18 -5.94 12.17
C ILE A 14 3.45 -6.25 11.37
N VAL A 15 3.26 -6.68 10.13
CA VAL A 15 4.33 -6.79 9.13
C VAL A 15 4.17 -5.65 8.14
N LEU A 16 5.23 -4.85 7.96
CA LEU A 16 5.29 -3.89 6.86
C LEU A 16 5.66 -4.62 5.58
N LEU A 17 4.71 -4.80 4.68
CA LEU A 17 4.93 -5.36 3.36
C LEU A 17 5.32 -4.26 2.37
N LEU A 18 6.55 -4.32 1.86
CA LEU A 18 7.04 -3.54 0.73
C LEU A 18 6.87 -4.36 -0.54
N SER A 19 5.92 -3.94 -1.39
CA SER A 19 5.66 -4.56 -2.69
C SER A 19 6.61 -4.04 -3.76
N ALA A 20 7.21 -4.94 -4.54
CA ALA A 20 8.19 -4.60 -5.55
C ALA A 20 7.99 -5.35 -6.88
N THR A 21 8.13 -4.59 -7.96
CA THR A 21 8.38 -5.06 -9.33
C THR A 21 9.57 -4.26 -9.84
N ILE A 22 10.75 -4.86 -9.87
CA ILE A 22 11.98 -4.22 -10.38
C ILE A 22 11.95 -4.23 -11.90
N ASP A 23 11.89 -5.41 -12.52
CA ASP A 23 11.65 -5.51 -13.97
C ASP A 23 10.15 -5.57 -14.26
N ILE A 24 9.65 -4.53 -14.93
CA ILE A 24 8.24 -4.39 -15.28
C ILE A 24 7.80 -5.33 -16.41
N LYS A 25 8.73 -5.99 -17.11
CA LYS A 25 8.48 -6.93 -18.22
C LYS A 25 7.48 -6.36 -19.23
N GLY A 26 7.74 -5.13 -19.68
CA GLY A 26 6.92 -4.42 -20.66
C GLY A 26 5.52 -4.00 -20.18
N MET A 27 5.25 -3.97 -18.86
CA MET A 27 3.95 -3.53 -18.34
C MET A 27 3.63 -2.09 -18.78
N PRO A 28 2.51 -1.85 -19.49
CA PRO A 28 2.17 -0.51 -19.98
C PRO A 28 2.05 0.53 -18.85
N LYS A 29 2.26 1.81 -19.18
CA LYS A 29 2.07 2.95 -18.25
C LYS A 29 2.88 2.84 -16.93
N ALA A 30 3.85 1.93 -16.83
CA ALA A 30 4.74 1.78 -15.68
C ALA A 30 5.88 2.79 -15.76
N TYR A 31 6.20 3.40 -14.62
CA TYR A 31 7.25 4.40 -14.52
C TYR A 31 8.08 4.24 -13.23
N PRO A 32 9.40 4.50 -13.25
CA PRO A 32 10.23 4.48 -14.45
C PRO A 32 10.20 3.08 -15.06
N ALA A 33 10.57 2.96 -16.33
CA ALA A 33 10.63 1.68 -17.04
C ALA A 33 11.96 0.94 -16.79
N ASP A 34 13.02 1.71 -16.56
CA ASP A 34 14.37 1.19 -16.31
C ASP A 34 14.45 0.42 -14.97
N PRO A 35 14.83 -0.88 -14.99
CA PRO A 35 14.91 -1.70 -13.78
C PRO A 35 15.93 -1.21 -12.75
N GLU A 36 17.10 -0.71 -13.18
CA GLU A 36 18.15 -0.25 -12.26
C GLU A 36 17.70 1.00 -11.47
N THR A 37 17.08 1.96 -12.15
CA THR A 37 16.45 3.11 -11.49
C THR A 37 15.41 2.66 -10.46
N ARG A 38 14.59 1.64 -10.78
CA ARG A 38 13.59 1.11 -9.85
C ARG A 38 14.25 0.39 -8.68
N GLN A 39 15.31 -0.38 -8.91
CA GLN A 39 16.08 -1.05 -7.85
C GLN A 39 16.60 -0.03 -6.84
N GLU A 40 17.15 1.10 -7.29
CA GLU A 40 17.60 2.15 -6.40
C GLU A 40 16.45 2.83 -5.65
N ASP A 41 15.28 3.05 -6.29
CA ASP A 41 14.08 3.52 -5.58
C ASP A 41 13.71 2.59 -4.41
N TYR A 42 13.71 1.26 -4.64
CA TYR A 42 13.42 0.27 -3.61
C TYR A 42 14.50 0.25 -2.52
N PHE A 43 15.78 0.27 -2.89
CA PHE A 43 16.90 0.34 -1.96
C PHE A 43 16.77 1.54 -1.01
N HIS A 44 16.56 2.74 -1.56
CA HIS A 44 16.42 3.96 -0.77
C HIS A 44 15.16 3.97 0.10
N THR A 45 14.08 3.37 -0.39
CA THR A 45 12.82 3.27 0.36
C THR A 45 12.93 2.27 1.50
N LEU A 46 13.53 1.10 1.28
CA LEU A 46 13.80 0.13 2.33
C LEU A 46 14.76 0.70 3.38
N LYS A 47 15.88 1.31 2.97
CA LYS A 47 16.82 1.98 3.88
C LYS A 47 16.13 3.03 4.74
N TYR A 48 15.18 3.79 4.17
CA TYR A 48 14.37 4.76 4.90
C TYR A 48 13.55 4.09 6.02
N TYR A 49 12.78 3.04 5.72
CA TYR A 49 11.95 2.36 6.72
C TYR A 49 12.77 1.66 7.82
N ILE A 50 13.96 1.15 7.47
CA ILE A 50 14.87 0.57 8.45
C ILE A 50 15.37 1.63 9.43
N ASN A 51 15.72 2.82 8.96
CA ASN A 51 16.40 3.83 9.77
C ASN A 51 15.48 4.86 10.45
N HIS A 52 14.25 5.08 9.96
CA HIS A 52 13.41 6.19 10.43
C HIS A 52 12.12 5.75 11.17
N HIS A 53 11.82 4.45 11.20
CA HIS A 53 10.59 3.93 11.81
C HIS A 53 10.90 2.89 12.91
N PRO A 54 11.49 3.28 14.05
CA PRO A 54 11.93 2.33 15.09
C PRO A 54 10.83 1.41 15.64
N LYS A 55 9.56 1.82 15.58
CA LYS A 55 8.43 0.99 16.06
C LYS A 55 8.01 -0.12 15.08
N ILE A 56 8.49 -0.09 13.84
CA ILE A 56 8.24 -1.14 12.85
C ILE A 56 9.34 -2.18 12.95
N GLN A 57 9.03 -3.34 13.55
CA GLN A 57 10.02 -4.38 13.84
C GLN A 57 10.09 -5.48 12.80
N LYS A 58 9.04 -5.67 11.98
CA LYS A 58 8.95 -6.73 10.96
C LYS A 58 8.74 -6.11 9.59
N ILE A 59 9.64 -6.37 8.65
CA ILE A 59 9.55 -5.90 7.27
C ILE A 59 9.61 -7.10 6.34
N LEU A 60 8.64 -7.22 5.46
CA LEU A 60 8.64 -8.18 4.37
C LEU A 60 8.82 -7.42 3.05
N PHE A 61 9.89 -7.71 2.32
CA PHE A 61 10.10 -7.19 0.97
C PHE A 61 9.81 -8.29 -0.05
N VAL A 62 8.81 -8.09 -0.91
CA VAL A 62 8.44 -9.07 -1.94
C VAL A 62 8.59 -8.47 -3.32
N GLU A 63 9.44 -9.08 -4.13
CA GLU A 63 9.72 -8.74 -5.51
C GLU A 63 9.12 -9.80 -6.44
N ASN A 64 8.42 -9.40 -7.50
CA ASN A 64 7.69 -10.33 -8.37
C ASN A 64 8.23 -10.48 -9.79
N SER A 65 9.35 -9.86 -10.16
CA SER A 65 9.94 -10.01 -11.50
C SER A 65 11.01 -11.11 -11.58
N GLY A 66 11.47 -11.63 -10.45
CA GLY A 66 12.57 -12.58 -10.35
C GLY A 66 13.94 -11.90 -10.40
N TRP A 67 13.98 -10.60 -10.08
CA TRP A 67 15.21 -9.83 -10.09
C TRP A 67 16.08 -10.17 -8.87
N SER A 68 17.40 -10.04 -9.01
CA SER A 68 18.33 -10.29 -7.91
C SER A 68 18.15 -9.25 -6.80
N LEU A 69 18.03 -9.69 -5.55
CA LEU A 69 17.83 -8.78 -4.42
C LEU A 69 19.15 -8.30 -3.78
N ALA A 70 20.31 -8.71 -4.29
CA ALA A 70 21.61 -8.41 -3.68
C ALA A 70 21.78 -6.92 -3.37
N ARG A 71 21.51 -6.05 -4.35
CA ARG A 71 21.63 -4.59 -4.17
C ARG A 71 20.63 -4.05 -3.14
N VAL A 72 19.38 -4.51 -3.17
CA VAL A 72 18.35 -4.05 -2.22
C VAL A 72 18.67 -4.52 -0.78
N GLN A 73 19.24 -5.72 -0.63
CA GLN A 73 19.67 -6.28 0.65
C GLN A 73 20.80 -5.47 1.30
N GLU A 74 21.62 -4.75 0.52
CA GLU A 74 22.61 -3.82 1.10
C GLU A 74 21.97 -2.72 1.96
N ALA A 75 20.67 -2.43 1.78
CA ALA A 75 19.95 -1.48 2.63
C ALA A 75 19.89 -1.94 4.11
N THR A 76 20.10 -3.23 4.39
CA THR A 76 20.06 -3.80 5.74
C THR A 76 21.40 -3.79 6.45
N LEU A 77 22.49 -3.38 5.78
CA LEU A 77 23.81 -3.26 6.41
C LEU A 77 23.77 -2.29 7.61
N GLU A 78 22.93 -1.26 7.52
CA GLU A 78 22.60 -0.34 8.60
C GLU A 78 21.19 -0.64 9.12
N ASN A 79 21.09 -1.58 10.08
CA ASN A 79 19.86 -1.95 10.77
C ASN A 79 19.93 -1.57 12.27
N PRO A 80 19.89 -0.27 12.61
CA PRO A 80 20.17 0.21 13.97
C PRO A 80 19.16 -0.25 15.03
N TYR A 81 17.99 -0.73 14.60
CA TYR A 81 16.91 -1.20 15.48
C TYR A 81 16.73 -2.72 15.46
N ASN A 82 17.67 -3.47 14.86
CA ASN A 82 17.66 -4.93 14.78
C ASN A 82 16.31 -5.51 14.31
N LYS A 83 15.76 -4.92 13.26
CA LYS A 83 14.49 -5.34 12.65
C LYS A 83 14.62 -6.72 12.03
N ASP A 84 13.55 -7.49 12.11
CA ASP A 84 13.40 -8.74 11.37
C ASP A 84 12.95 -8.42 9.94
N ILE A 85 13.79 -8.77 8.96
CA ILE A 85 13.63 -8.38 7.56
C ILE A 85 13.68 -9.63 6.69
N GLU A 86 12.56 -9.93 6.04
CA GLU A 86 12.42 -11.06 5.13
C GLU A 86 12.40 -10.58 3.68
N PHE A 87 13.11 -11.28 2.81
CA PHE A 87 13.19 -10.97 1.38
C PHE A 87 12.70 -12.15 0.56
N ILE A 88 11.81 -11.88 -0.39
CA ILE A 88 11.26 -12.89 -1.29
C ILE A 88 11.34 -12.36 -2.72
N SER A 89 12.06 -13.06 -3.59
CA SER A 89 12.09 -12.79 -5.04
C SER A 89 11.37 -13.91 -5.77
N ILE A 90 10.38 -13.55 -6.57
CA ILE A 90 9.49 -14.49 -7.23
C ILE A 90 9.42 -14.12 -8.70
N ASN A 91 9.57 -15.09 -9.60
CA ASN A 91 9.42 -14.83 -11.03
C ASN A 91 7.96 -14.98 -11.48
N SER A 92 7.06 -14.12 -10.98
CA SER A 92 5.60 -14.23 -11.22
C SER A 92 5.00 -13.11 -12.08
N ASN A 93 5.77 -12.08 -12.44
CA ASN A 93 5.37 -11.01 -13.35
C ASN A 93 5.39 -11.48 -14.83
N THR A 94 4.99 -12.71 -15.13
CA THR A 94 4.99 -13.32 -16.49
C THR A 94 3.59 -13.45 -17.09
N PHE A 95 2.56 -12.99 -16.38
CA PHE A 95 1.17 -13.03 -16.82
C PHE A 95 0.88 -12.10 -18.04
N PRO A 96 -0.24 -12.31 -18.77
CA PRO A 96 -0.62 -11.45 -19.88
C PRO A 96 -0.77 -9.98 -19.48
N ARG A 97 -0.15 -9.05 -20.20
CA ARG A 97 -0.19 -7.61 -19.85
C ARG A 97 -1.61 -7.02 -19.85
N SER A 98 -2.56 -7.67 -20.56
CA SER A 98 -3.99 -7.32 -20.56
C SER A 98 -4.64 -7.46 -19.18
N TYR A 99 -4.08 -8.24 -18.27
CA TYR A 99 -4.53 -8.34 -16.89
C TYR A 99 -4.11 -7.09 -16.09
N GLY A 100 -3.14 -6.32 -16.57
CA GLY A 100 -2.75 -5.05 -15.97
C GLY A 100 -2.02 -5.18 -14.63
N LYS A 101 -1.72 -4.01 -14.04
CA LYS A 101 -0.88 -3.91 -12.84
C LYS A 101 -1.56 -4.43 -11.60
N GLY A 102 -2.88 -4.24 -11.48
CA GLY A 102 -3.61 -4.67 -10.30
C GLY A 102 -3.58 -6.17 -10.06
N TYR A 103 -3.61 -6.97 -11.13
CA TYR A 103 -3.42 -8.41 -11.05
C TYR A 103 -2.02 -8.77 -10.50
N GLY A 104 -0.99 -8.14 -11.07
CA GLY A 104 0.40 -8.38 -10.64
C GLY A 104 0.64 -8.07 -9.17
N GLU A 105 -0.02 -7.03 -8.65
CA GLU A 105 0.06 -6.63 -7.25
C GLU A 105 -0.62 -7.65 -6.31
N ILE A 106 -1.85 -8.07 -6.61
CA ILE A 106 -2.53 -9.08 -5.78
C ILE A 106 -1.78 -10.42 -5.86
N SER A 107 -1.27 -10.78 -7.04
CA SER A 107 -0.48 -12.01 -7.22
C SER A 107 0.82 -11.97 -6.44
N LEU A 108 1.47 -10.79 -6.37
CA LEU A 108 2.68 -10.58 -5.57
C LEU A 108 2.38 -10.79 -4.08
N ILE A 109 1.31 -10.17 -3.57
CA ILE A 109 0.92 -10.31 -2.16
C ILE A 109 0.58 -11.77 -1.83
N ASP A 110 -0.19 -12.44 -2.69
CA ASP A 110 -0.59 -13.84 -2.50
C ASP A 110 0.62 -14.79 -2.43
N GLN A 111 1.54 -14.67 -3.38
CA GLN A 111 2.72 -15.54 -3.43
C GLN A 111 3.71 -15.21 -2.31
N GLY A 112 3.85 -13.93 -1.95
CA GLY A 112 4.61 -13.50 -0.79
C GLY A 112 4.05 -14.07 0.52
N PHE A 113 2.73 -14.05 0.71
CA PHE A 113 2.08 -14.58 1.92
C PHE A 113 2.27 -16.09 2.08
N LYS A 114 2.28 -16.83 0.97
CA LYS A 114 2.51 -18.29 0.98
C LYS A 114 3.93 -18.67 1.40
N GLN A 115 4.91 -17.82 1.08
CA GLN A 115 6.32 -18.09 1.33
C GLN A 115 6.83 -17.44 2.63
N SER A 116 6.19 -16.36 3.10
CA SER A 116 6.69 -15.56 4.21
C SER A 116 6.48 -16.18 5.59
N GLU A 117 7.56 -16.39 6.34
CA GLU A 117 7.47 -16.76 7.75
C GLU A 117 6.92 -15.64 8.63
N LEU A 118 7.30 -14.38 8.33
CA LEU A 118 6.83 -13.21 9.08
C LEU A 118 5.30 -13.10 9.03
N VAL A 119 4.72 -13.23 7.84
CA VAL A 119 3.27 -13.13 7.64
C VAL A 119 2.53 -14.32 8.24
N GLN A 120 3.12 -15.52 8.20
CA GLN A 120 2.51 -16.69 8.86
C GLN A 120 2.33 -16.46 10.37
N LYS A 121 3.30 -15.83 11.03
CA LYS A 121 3.29 -15.51 12.46
C LYS A 121 2.56 -14.19 12.80
N ALA A 122 2.17 -13.40 11.79
CA ALA A 122 1.50 -12.12 11.97
C ALA A 122 -0.01 -12.20 11.71
N ASN A 123 -0.75 -11.31 12.37
CA ASN A 123 -2.19 -11.16 12.20
C ASN A 123 -2.55 -10.00 11.26
N CYS A 124 -1.67 -9.00 11.17
CA CYS A 124 -1.91 -7.76 10.44
C CYS A 124 -0.76 -7.46 9.48
N VAL A 125 -1.11 -6.92 8.32
CA VAL A 125 -0.15 -6.47 7.31
C VAL A 125 -0.44 -5.02 6.96
N ALA A 126 0.59 -4.18 7.05
CA ALA A 126 0.62 -2.84 6.49
C ALA A 126 1.33 -2.92 5.13
N LYS A 127 0.56 -2.90 4.05
CA LYS A 127 1.09 -2.94 2.69
C LYS A 127 1.40 -1.54 2.22
N ILE A 128 2.60 -1.33 1.69
CA ILE A 128 2.96 -0.12 0.96
C ILE A 128 3.61 -0.45 -0.39
N THR A 129 3.44 0.45 -1.36
CA THR A 129 4.20 0.40 -2.62
C THR A 129 5.67 0.64 -2.33
N GLY A 130 6.53 -0.34 -2.57
CA GLY A 130 7.91 -0.37 -2.06
C GLY A 130 8.88 0.68 -2.63
N ARG A 131 8.47 1.48 -3.62
CA ARG A 131 9.29 2.56 -4.21
C ARG A 131 8.99 3.95 -3.67
N ILE A 132 8.00 4.09 -2.80
CA ILE A 132 7.61 5.38 -2.24
C ILE A 132 7.67 5.31 -0.72
N LYS A 133 7.96 6.46 -0.12
CA LYS A 133 8.02 6.63 1.33
C LYS A 133 6.66 7.15 1.81
N LEU A 134 6.22 6.66 2.96
CA LEU A 134 5.12 7.24 3.73
C LEU A 134 5.74 7.83 5.00
N LEU A 135 5.91 9.15 5.01
CA LEU A 135 6.76 9.84 5.98
C LEU A 135 6.24 9.71 7.42
N ASN A 136 4.92 9.70 7.57
CA ASN A 136 4.21 9.61 8.82
C ASN A 136 3.60 8.22 9.10
N LEU A 137 4.22 7.15 8.57
CA LEU A 137 3.73 5.76 8.74
C LEU A 137 3.51 5.38 10.21
N THR A 138 4.48 5.68 11.09
CA THR A 138 4.38 5.33 12.51
C THR A 138 3.19 6.03 13.16
N GLU A 139 3.06 7.35 12.95
CA GLU A 139 1.99 8.17 13.50
C GLU A 139 0.61 7.66 13.06
N ILE A 140 0.46 7.32 11.78
CA ILE A 140 -0.78 6.75 11.24
C ILE A 140 -1.11 5.46 11.97
N LEU A 141 -0.18 4.51 12.04
CA LEU A 141 -0.43 3.20 12.66
C LEU A 141 -0.74 3.29 14.16
N GLU A 142 -0.12 4.23 14.88
CA GLU A 142 -0.40 4.48 16.30
C GLU A 142 -1.75 5.16 16.54
N SER A 143 -2.26 5.89 15.56
CA SER A 143 -3.58 6.53 15.63
C SER A 143 -4.74 5.57 15.30
N VAL A 144 -4.45 4.37 14.81
CA VAL A 144 -5.46 3.40 14.38
C VAL A 144 -6.27 2.88 15.58
N PRO A 145 -7.62 2.87 15.51
CA PRO A 145 -8.46 2.24 16.53
C PRO A 145 -8.11 0.76 16.74
N ALA A 146 -8.25 0.25 17.96
CA ALA A 146 -7.91 -1.15 18.27
C ALA A 146 -8.76 -2.22 17.54
N SER A 147 -9.94 -1.85 17.01
CA SER A 147 -10.87 -2.80 16.39
C SER A 147 -11.16 -2.44 14.93
N TYR A 148 -10.52 -3.16 14.03
CA TYR A 148 -10.71 -3.06 12.59
C TYR A 148 -10.39 -4.40 11.91
N ASP A 149 -10.81 -4.57 10.67
CA ASP A 149 -10.41 -5.69 9.79
C ASP A 149 -9.62 -5.20 8.58
N CYS A 150 -9.96 -4.01 8.06
CA CYS A 150 -9.21 -3.33 7.00
C CYS A 150 -9.31 -1.80 7.12
N LEU A 151 -8.17 -1.13 6.97
CA LEU A 151 -8.02 0.31 6.82
C LEU A 151 -7.49 0.62 5.43
N TYR A 152 -8.08 1.65 4.84
CA TYR A 152 -7.72 2.17 3.55
C TYR A 152 -8.14 3.63 3.48
N ASP A 153 -7.68 4.34 2.45
CA ASP A 153 -8.11 5.72 2.23
C ASP A 153 -8.95 5.77 0.96
N VAL A 154 -10.21 6.16 1.09
CA VAL A 154 -11.06 6.49 -0.06
C VAL A 154 -10.73 7.91 -0.49
N LYS A 155 -10.35 8.06 -1.76
CA LYS A 155 -10.15 9.36 -2.41
C LYS A 155 -11.35 9.66 -3.29
N ASP A 156 -12.12 10.68 -2.92
CA ASP A 156 -13.29 11.14 -3.66
C ASP A 156 -12.92 11.89 -4.95
N GLN A 157 -11.69 12.42 -5.04
CA GLN A 157 -11.25 13.35 -6.11
C GLN A 157 -12.15 14.59 -6.25
N GLY A 158 -12.85 14.96 -5.18
CA GLY A 158 -13.88 16.00 -5.22
C GLY A 158 -15.08 15.59 -6.07
N TRP A 159 -15.35 14.29 -6.26
CA TRP A 159 -16.55 13.80 -6.94
C TRP A 159 -17.83 14.36 -6.33
N VAL A 160 -17.93 14.49 -5.00
CA VAL A 160 -19.09 15.14 -4.37
C VAL A 160 -19.24 16.56 -4.90
N ILE A 161 -18.16 17.33 -4.94
CA ILE A 161 -18.16 18.71 -5.45
C ILE A 161 -18.49 18.71 -6.95
N LYS A 162 -17.81 17.89 -7.75
CA LYS A 162 -17.99 17.76 -9.20
C LYS A 162 -19.38 17.33 -9.61
N LYS A 163 -19.95 16.36 -8.91
CA LYS A 163 -21.30 15.86 -9.14
C LYS A 163 -22.36 16.90 -8.80
N TYR A 164 -22.26 17.54 -7.62
CA TYR A 164 -23.32 18.43 -7.15
C TYR A 164 -23.18 19.88 -7.64
N LEU A 165 -21.97 20.40 -7.82
CA LEU A 165 -21.73 21.76 -8.31
C LEU A 165 -21.53 21.82 -9.83
N PHE A 166 -20.90 20.81 -10.43
CA PHE A 166 -20.51 20.83 -11.85
C PHE A 166 -21.22 19.78 -12.71
N GLN A 167 -22.13 18.98 -12.14
CA GLN A 167 -22.85 17.88 -12.81
C GLN A 167 -21.92 16.89 -13.55
N GLU A 168 -20.65 16.81 -13.15
CA GLU A 168 -19.65 15.94 -13.77
C GLU A 168 -19.70 14.55 -13.10
N THR A 169 -20.07 13.52 -13.87
CA THR A 169 -20.28 12.14 -13.37
C THR A 169 -19.15 11.17 -13.74
N THR A 170 -18.08 11.64 -14.37
CA THR A 170 -16.96 10.81 -14.84
C THR A 170 -15.98 10.42 -13.73
N ALA A 171 -15.96 11.18 -12.64
CA ALA A 171 -15.19 10.84 -11.44
C ALA A 171 -15.97 9.80 -10.60
N SER A 172 -15.24 8.93 -9.91
CA SER A 172 -15.80 8.01 -8.92
C SER A 172 -14.80 7.90 -7.77
N PRO A 173 -15.26 7.70 -6.53
CA PRO A 173 -14.37 7.37 -5.42
C PRO A 173 -13.53 6.15 -5.76
N TYR A 174 -12.27 6.15 -5.35
CA TYR A 174 -11.39 5.00 -5.49
C TYR A 174 -10.58 4.81 -4.21
N VAL A 175 -10.13 3.58 -4.00
CA VAL A 175 -9.29 3.22 -2.85
C VAL A 175 -7.84 3.51 -3.20
N ASP A 176 -7.15 4.26 -2.36
CA ASP A 176 -5.72 4.50 -2.51
C ASP A 176 -4.94 3.25 -2.09
N THR A 177 -4.50 2.45 -3.07
CA THR A 177 -3.80 1.17 -2.85
C THR A 177 -2.31 1.34 -2.59
N ARG A 178 -1.82 2.59 -2.54
CA ARG A 178 -0.42 2.88 -2.19
C ARG A 178 -0.10 2.44 -0.78
N PHE A 179 -1.05 2.60 0.15
CA PHE A 179 -0.95 2.15 1.53
C PHE A 179 -2.28 1.55 1.99
N LEU A 180 -2.25 0.32 2.50
CA LEU A 180 -3.40 -0.40 3.04
C LEU A 180 -2.98 -1.10 4.32
N VAL A 181 -3.87 -1.22 5.29
CA VAL A 181 -3.63 -2.04 6.48
C VAL A 181 -4.77 -3.02 6.60
N PHE A 182 -4.50 -4.30 6.77
CA PHE A 182 -5.54 -5.31 6.84
C PHE A 182 -5.10 -6.52 7.66
N LYS A 183 -6.08 -7.20 8.25
CA LYS A 183 -5.86 -8.51 8.83
C LYS A 183 -5.56 -9.52 7.73
N LYS A 184 -4.68 -10.48 8.01
CA LYS A 184 -4.35 -11.58 7.09
C LYS A 184 -5.61 -12.33 6.64
N GLU A 185 -6.53 -12.62 7.57
CA GLU A 185 -7.80 -13.28 7.27
C GLU A 185 -8.71 -12.46 6.36
N PHE A 186 -8.72 -11.13 6.53
CA PHE A 186 -9.46 -10.22 5.64
C PHE A 186 -8.95 -10.33 4.20
N TYR A 187 -7.62 -10.32 4.01
CA TYR A 187 -7.01 -10.52 2.70
C TYR A 187 -7.42 -11.85 2.07
N LEU A 188 -7.29 -12.96 2.81
CA LEU A 188 -7.62 -14.30 2.31
C LEU A 188 -9.09 -14.42 1.90
N LYS A 189 -10.00 -13.78 2.64
CA LYS A 189 -11.44 -13.84 2.37
C LYS A 189 -11.90 -12.92 1.24
N TYR A 190 -11.35 -11.71 1.14
CA TYR A 190 -11.92 -10.67 0.26
C TYR A 190 -10.98 -10.18 -0.86
N PHE A 191 -9.66 -10.25 -0.69
CA PHE A 191 -8.71 -9.77 -1.69
C PHE A 191 -8.12 -10.91 -2.53
N GLN A 192 -7.73 -12.03 -1.91
CA GLN A 192 -7.19 -13.19 -2.62
C GLN A 192 -8.16 -13.72 -3.70
N PRO A 193 -9.49 -13.84 -3.47
CA PRO A 193 -10.40 -14.35 -4.49
C PRO A 193 -10.50 -13.46 -5.74
N LEU A 194 -10.08 -12.20 -5.65
CA LEU A 194 -10.07 -11.27 -6.79
C LEU A 194 -9.08 -11.72 -7.88
N LEU A 195 -8.10 -12.57 -7.56
CA LEU A 195 -7.20 -13.19 -8.56
C LEU A 195 -7.96 -14.07 -9.55
N TYR A 196 -8.91 -14.87 -9.05
CA TYR A 196 -9.67 -15.80 -9.88
C TYR A 196 -10.74 -15.09 -10.71
N ASN A 197 -11.26 -13.97 -10.20
CA ASN A 197 -12.29 -13.15 -10.86
C ASN A 197 -11.69 -11.94 -11.60
N HIS A 198 -10.42 -12.02 -11.98
CA HIS A 198 -9.75 -10.94 -12.70
C HIS A 198 -10.20 -10.93 -14.17
N GLN A 199 -10.70 -9.78 -14.62
CA GLN A 199 -11.20 -9.62 -15.99
C GLN A 199 -10.13 -8.96 -16.86
N ASN A 200 -10.01 -9.43 -18.10
CA ASN A 200 -9.21 -8.78 -19.13
C ASN A 200 -9.57 -7.28 -19.23
N GLY A 201 -8.56 -6.40 -19.21
CA GLY A 201 -8.74 -4.95 -19.32
C GLY A 201 -8.85 -4.20 -17.99
N CYS A 202 -8.95 -4.89 -16.85
CA CYS A 202 -8.92 -4.24 -15.54
C CYS A 202 -7.47 -3.85 -15.16
N PHE A 203 -7.06 -2.65 -15.60
CA PHE A 203 -5.65 -2.25 -15.53
C PHE A 203 -5.16 -1.89 -14.11
N TYR A 204 -6.05 -1.29 -13.30
CA TYR A 204 -5.75 -0.69 -12.00
C TYR A 204 -6.39 -1.48 -10.85
N MET A 205 -5.63 -1.67 -9.77
CA MET A 205 -6.02 -2.46 -8.59
C MET A 205 -7.18 -1.83 -7.83
N GLU A 206 -7.24 -0.51 -7.84
CA GLU A 206 -8.09 0.34 -7.01
C GLU A 206 -9.57 -0.01 -7.17
N SER A 207 -10.00 -0.28 -8.41
CA SER A 207 -11.38 -0.70 -8.70
C SER A 207 -11.73 -2.09 -8.16
N LYS A 208 -10.78 -3.04 -8.21
CA LYS A 208 -10.97 -4.41 -7.73
C LYS A 208 -10.92 -4.51 -6.21
N ILE A 209 -9.96 -3.81 -5.61
CA ILE A 209 -9.88 -3.68 -4.15
C ILE A 209 -11.13 -2.99 -3.61
N TYR A 210 -11.65 -1.97 -4.30
CA TYR A 210 -12.94 -1.39 -3.96
C TYR A 210 -14.07 -2.43 -4.04
N GLN A 211 -14.14 -3.27 -5.07
CA GLN A 211 -15.13 -4.38 -5.12
C GLN A 211 -15.00 -5.34 -3.93
N GLY A 212 -13.78 -5.76 -3.58
CA GLY A 212 -13.53 -6.61 -2.40
C GLY A 212 -14.00 -5.94 -1.11
N ILE A 213 -13.69 -4.65 -0.93
CA ILE A 213 -14.16 -3.82 0.18
C ILE A 213 -15.69 -3.75 0.24
N GLN A 214 -16.35 -3.49 -0.89
CA GLN A 214 -17.81 -3.39 -0.94
C GLN A 214 -18.48 -4.73 -0.57
N SER A 215 -17.88 -5.86 -0.96
CA SER A 215 -18.37 -7.19 -0.57
C SER A 215 -18.19 -7.48 0.94
N ALA A 216 -17.23 -6.83 1.59
CA ALA A 216 -16.93 -7.01 3.01
C ALA A 216 -17.77 -6.12 3.94
N LYS A 217 -18.34 -5.02 3.43
CA LYS A 217 -19.10 -4.02 4.20
C LYS A 217 -20.16 -4.57 5.16
N PRO A 218 -20.94 -5.63 4.82
CA PRO A 218 -21.97 -6.13 5.71
C PRO A 218 -21.41 -6.72 7.02
N ASP A 219 -20.21 -7.30 6.98
CA ASP A 219 -19.74 -8.22 8.03
C ASP A 219 -18.41 -7.82 8.67
N GLN A 220 -17.79 -6.72 8.25
CA GLN A 220 -16.42 -6.36 8.64
C GLN A 220 -16.31 -4.92 9.14
N LYS A 221 -15.36 -4.70 10.06
CA LYS A 221 -15.03 -3.37 10.59
C LYS A 221 -14.06 -2.68 9.65
N LEU A 222 -14.61 -1.91 8.72
CA LEU A 222 -13.84 -1.15 7.74
C LEU A 222 -13.62 0.29 8.21
N ILE A 223 -12.40 0.78 8.05
CA ILE A 223 -12.06 2.19 8.24
C ILE A 223 -11.70 2.75 6.88
N GLU A 224 -12.62 3.51 6.30
CA GLU A 224 -12.54 4.08 4.94
C GLU A 224 -11.58 5.27 4.82
N ARG A 225 -11.05 5.72 5.96
CA ARG A 225 -10.25 6.93 6.06
C ARG A 225 -9.28 6.86 7.24
N PHE A 226 -7.98 6.99 6.98
CA PHE A 226 -6.97 7.03 8.05
C PHE A 226 -7.20 8.23 9.00
N PRO A 227 -6.96 8.11 10.31
CA PRO A 227 -7.12 9.23 11.24
C PRO A 227 -6.18 10.41 10.92
N ILE A 228 -4.99 10.10 10.37
CA ILE A 228 -4.00 11.07 9.92
C ILE A 228 -3.86 10.95 8.39
N GLU A 229 -3.78 12.08 7.67
CA GLU A 229 -3.58 12.07 6.20
C GLU A 229 -2.21 11.45 5.87
N PRO A 230 -2.15 10.45 4.96
CA PRO A 230 -0.89 9.90 4.49
C PRO A 230 0.00 10.92 3.76
N GLU A 231 1.23 11.11 4.25
CA GLU A 231 2.24 11.97 3.62
C GLU A 231 3.20 11.13 2.76
N PHE A 232 2.88 11.01 1.47
CA PHE A 232 3.72 10.26 0.53
C PHE A 232 4.88 11.11 -0.01
N TYR A 233 6.03 10.48 -0.18
CA TYR A 233 7.23 11.06 -0.79
C TYR A 233 7.81 10.11 -1.85
N GLY A 234 8.26 10.68 -2.97
CA GLY A 234 8.87 9.94 -4.08
C GLY A 234 8.07 10.06 -5.38
N ILE A 235 8.48 9.26 -6.38
CA ILE A 235 7.95 9.33 -7.74
C ILE A 235 6.96 8.19 -7.99
N ALA A 236 5.77 8.53 -8.51
CA ALA A 236 4.71 7.56 -8.75
C ALA A 236 5.05 6.52 -9.82
N GLY A 237 4.52 5.30 -9.66
CA GLY A 237 4.65 4.19 -10.61
C GLY A 237 3.83 4.32 -11.91
N HIS A 238 3.19 5.47 -12.12
CA HIS A 238 2.21 5.76 -13.16
C HIS A 238 2.22 7.26 -13.52
N PHE A 239 1.45 7.66 -14.54
CA PHE A 239 1.28 9.06 -14.98
C PHE A 239 2.63 9.78 -15.21
N GLN A 240 3.56 9.12 -15.90
CA GLN A 240 4.89 9.67 -16.23
C GLN A 240 5.70 10.12 -15.00
N GLY A 241 5.48 9.52 -13.83
CA GLY A 241 6.27 9.82 -12.64
C GLY A 241 5.82 11.07 -11.91
N LYS A 242 4.53 11.13 -11.57
CA LYS A 242 4.02 12.18 -10.66
C LYS A 242 4.88 12.27 -9.40
N ASP A 243 5.43 13.45 -9.14
CA ASP A 243 6.23 13.73 -7.95
C ASP A 243 5.33 14.11 -6.75
N TYR A 244 5.33 13.26 -5.73
CA TYR A 244 4.57 13.51 -4.50
C TYR A 244 5.16 14.62 -3.63
N ASN A 245 6.41 15.04 -3.88
CA ASN A 245 7.05 16.15 -3.19
C ASN A 245 6.82 17.51 -3.89
N SER A 246 6.13 17.52 -5.04
CA SER A 246 5.85 18.75 -5.77
C SER A 246 5.00 19.74 -4.95
N PRO A 247 5.15 21.07 -5.16
CA PRO A 247 4.38 22.07 -4.42
C PRO A 247 2.87 21.88 -4.50
N VAL A 248 2.37 21.43 -5.65
CA VAL A 248 0.94 21.16 -5.86
C VAL A 248 0.46 19.99 -4.99
N GLU A 249 1.24 18.93 -4.87
CA GLU A 249 0.86 17.78 -4.04
C GLU A 249 0.98 18.10 -2.54
N LYS A 250 1.98 18.88 -2.13
CA LYS A 250 2.08 19.42 -0.77
C LYS A 250 0.89 20.29 -0.40
N PHE A 251 0.44 21.14 -1.32
CA PHE A 251 -0.75 21.96 -1.12
C PHE A 251 -2.02 21.10 -0.96
N LYS A 252 -2.21 20.09 -1.82
CA LYS A 252 -3.32 19.12 -1.69
C LYS A 252 -3.27 18.37 -0.35
N PHE A 253 -2.08 17.92 0.06
CA PHE A 253 -1.88 17.29 1.35
C PHE A 253 -2.35 18.20 2.50
N ASN A 254 -1.92 19.47 2.51
CA ASN A 254 -2.32 20.43 3.54
C ASN A 254 -3.84 20.65 3.61
N ILE A 255 -4.51 20.75 2.45
CA ILE A 255 -5.97 20.86 2.39
C ILE A 255 -6.62 19.64 3.03
N ARG A 256 -6.18 18.43 2.68
CA ARG A 256 -6.77 17.19 3.21
C ARG A 256 -6.47 16.99 4.68
N PHE A 257 -5.24 17.30 5.11
CA PHE A 257 -4.83 17.26 6.50
C PHE A 257 -5.69 18.20 7.36
N LEU A 258 -5.89 19.44 6.93
CA LEU A 258 -6.78 20.38 7.62
C LEU A 258 -8.23 19.90 7.54
N GLY A 259 -8.68 19.45 6.38
CA GLY A 259 -10.01 18.89 6.14
C GLY A 259 -10.36 17.74 7.10
N ARG A 260 -9.42 16.82 7.38
CA ARG A 260 -9.61 15.74 8.36
C ARG A 260 -9.85 16.27 9.78
N LYS A 261 -9.23 17.39 10.14
CA LYS A 261 -9.38 17.99 11.47
C LYS A 261 -10.69 18.77 11.62
N VAL A 262 -11.08 19.52 10.59
CA VAL A 262 -12.23 20.45 10.67
C VAL A 262 -13.54 19.85 10.18
N ALA A 263 -13.49 18.92 9.22
CA ALA A 263 -14.65 18.29 8.60
C ALA A 263 -14.34 16.80 8.29
N PRO A 264 -14.14 15.95 9.32
CA PRO A 264 -13.73 14.55 9.16
C PRO A 264 -14.70 13.70 8.31
N TRP A 265 -15.97 14.10 8.19
CA TRP A 265 -16.97 13.45 7.34
C TRP A 265 -16.79 13.71 5.83
N ILE A 266 -15.97 14.70 5.42
CA ILE A 266 -15.73 15.04 4.01
C ILE A 266 -14.43 14.41 3.51
N HIS A 267 -14.53 13.51 2.53
CA HIS A 267 -13.43 12.73 1.97
C HIS A 267 -12.68 13.47 0.84
N LEU A 268 -12.16 14.68 1.13
CA LEU A 268 -11.33 15.49 0.21
C LEU A 268 -10.02 14.80 -0.22
#